data_AF-A0AAV4XIZ5-F1
#
_entry.id   AF-A0AAV4XIZ5-F1
#
_cell.length_a   1.000
_cell.length_b   1.000
_cell.length_c   1.000
_cell.angle_alpha   90.00
_cell.angle_beta   90.00
_cell.angle_gamma   90.00
#
_symmetry.space_group_name_H-M   'P 1'
#
loop_
_entity.id
_entity.type
_entity.pdbx_description
1 polymer ?
#
loop_
_entity_poly.entity_id
_entity_poly.type
_entity_poly.pdbx_seq_one_letter_code
_entity_poly.pdbx_strand_id
1 'polypeptide(L)'
;MSIVLVALPGAPKISEEVIQQDKEINTLLEAYVKEIVSGSEKMEMCEIMRVLAEDEKVRNSLVLLPLGALHSFLEEVYNKLKSNPVAKEENQNTAQDVAAVPQN
;
A
#
# COMPACT_ATOMS: atom_id res chain seq x y z
N MET A 1 14.10 -22.59 -8.08
CA MET A 1 15.41 -21.92 -8.00
C MET A 1 16.06 -22.33 -6.68
N SER A 2 17.32 -22.76 -6.66
CA SER A 2 18.03 -23.15 -5.42
C SER A 2 19.12 -22.13 -5.13
N ILE A 3 19.17 -21.62 -3.90
CA ILE A 3 20.20 -20.69 -3.42
C ILE A 3 20.73 -21.17 -2.07
N VAL A 4 22.04 -21.01 -1.85
CA VAL A 4 22.68 -21.27 -0.56
C VAL A 4 23.43 -20.01 -0.15
N LEU A 5 23.07 -19.44 1.00
CA LEU A 5 23.72 -18.27 1.61
C LEU A 5 24.55 -18.74 2.81
N VAL A 6 25.85 -18.44 2.80
CA VAL A 6 26.76 -18.73 3.92
C VAL A 6 27.30 -17.42 4.47
N ALA A 7 26.94 -17.09 5.72
CA ALA A 7 27.44 -15.91 6.40
C ALA A 7 28.74 -16.22 7.15
N LEU A 8 29.81 -15.48 6.83
CA LEU A 8 31.11 -15.60 7.49
C LEU A 8 31.24 -14.58 8.62
N PRO A 9 32.20 -14.75 9.55
CA PRO A 9 32.55 -13.71 10.51
C PRO A 9 32.86 -12.39 9.80
N GLY A 10 32.21 -11.30 10.21
CA GLY A 10 32.29 -9.99 9.53
C GLY A 10 31.22 -9.74 8.47
N ALA A 11 30.27 -10.66 8.27
CA ALA A 11 29.10 -10.42 7.45
C ALA A 11 28.28 -9.20 7.95
N PRO A 12 27.56 -8.50 7.05
CA PRO A 12 26.73 -7.36 7.42
C PRO A 12 25.78 -7.72 8.57
N LYS A 13 25.79 -6.89 9.61
CA LYS A 13 24.87 -7.02 10.74
C LYS A 13 23.62 -6.19 10.47
N ILE A 14 22.52 -6.65 11.05
CA ILE A 14 21.30 -5.84 11.09
C ILE A 14 21.57 -4.63 11.99
N SER A 15 21.28 -3.45 11.48
CA SER A 15 21.26 -2.21 12.25
C SER A 15 19.82 -1.76 12.49
N GLU A 16 19.58 -1.06 13.60
CA GLU A 16 18.25 -0.51 13.90
C GLU A 16 17.80 0.49 12.84
N GLU A 17 18.74 1.23 12.24
CA GLU A 17 18.48 2.15 11.13
C GLU A 17 17.86 1.43 9.92
N VAL A 18 18.40 0.27 9.54
CA VAL A 18 17.89 -0.51 8.40
C VAL A 18 16.50 -1.06 8.70
N ILE A 19 16.24 -1.49 9.95
CA ILE A 19 14.91 -1.95 10.37
C ILE A 19 13.90 -0.79 10.26
N GLN A 20 14.29 0.41 10.69
CA GLN A 20 13.42 1.57 10.66
C GLN A 20 13.13 2.03 9.23
N GLN A 21 14.15 2.06 8.36
CA GLN A 21 13.98 2.36 6.94
C GLN A 21 13.06 1.37 6.24
N ASP A 22 13.20 0.08 6.52
CA ASP A 22 12.32 -0.96 5.95
C ASP A 22 10.84 -0.74 6.33
N LYS A 23 10.58 -0.39 7.60
CA LYS A 23 9.23 -0.04 8.07
C LYS A 23 8.67 1.21 7.39
N GLU A 24 9.50 2.24 7.20
CA GLU A 24 9.10 3.47 6.52
C GLU A 24 8.73 3.21 5.06
N ILE A 25 9.53 2.40 4.35
CA ILE A 25 9.25 1.97 2.98
C ILE A 25 7.94 1.19 2.93
N ASN A 26 7.74 0.21 3.82
CA ASN A 26 6.51 -0.58 3.86
C ASN A 26 5.27 0.29 4.12
N THR A 27 5.37 1.26 5.03
CA THR A 27 4.29 2.20 5.32
C THR A 27 3.97 3.11 4.14
N LEU A 28 5.00 3.62 3.46
CA LEU A 28 4.86 4.45 2.27
C LEU A 28 4.14 3.68 1.17
N LEU A 29 4.60 2.46 0.85
CA LEU A 29 4.01 1.61 -0.17
C LEU A 29 2.57 1.25 0.14
N GLU A 30 2.26 0.94 1.41
CA GLU A 30 0.88 0.71 1.83
C GLU A 30 -0.02 1.92 1.58
N ALA A 31 0.44 3.13 1.90
CA ALA A 31 -0.34 4.35 1.69
C ALA A 31 -0.63 4.58 0.20
N TYR A 32 0.38 4.39 -0.66
CA TYR A 32 0.22 4.51 -2.11
C TYR A 32 -0.73 3.46 -2.68
N VAL A 33 -0.60 2.19 -2.29
CA VAL A 33 -1.51 1.14 -2.76
C VAL A 33 -2.94 1.43 -2.31
N LYS A 34 -3.14 1.90 -1.08
CA LYS A 34 -4.46 2.32 -0.58
C LYS A 34 -5.06 3.45 -1.41
N GLU A 35 -4.27 4.47 -1.75
CA GLU A 35 -4.69 5.59 -2.59
C GLU A 35 -5.10 5.14 -3.99
N ILE A 36 -4.26 4.33 -4.63
CA ILE A 36 -4.49 3.81 -5.99
C ILE A 36 -5.76 2.94 -6.04
N VAL A 37 -5.92 2.02 -5.09
CA VAL A 37 -7.09 1.12 -5.00
C VAL A 37 -8.37 1.90 -4.68
N SER A 38 -8.29 2.97 -3.87
CA SER A 38 -9.44 3.82 -3.56
C SER A 38 -9.89 4.65 -4.77
N GLY A 39 -8.96 5.04 -5.65
CA GLY A 39 -9.26 5.81 -6.86
C GLY A 39 -9.84 4.99 -8.01
N SER A 40 -9.65 3.66 -8.02
CA SER A 40 -10.17 2.77 -9.07
C SER A 40 -10.50 1.38 -8.51
N GLU A 41 -11.80 1.08 -8.38
CA GLU A 41 -12.29 -0.21 -7.86
C GLU A 41 -11.89 -1.43 -8.70
N LYS A 42 -11.44 -1.24 -9.94
CA LYS A 42 -11.16 -2.32 -10.90
C LYS A 42 -9.69 -2.46 -11.26
N MET A 43 -8.80 -1.79 -10.55
CA MET A 43 -7.38 -1.87 -10.88
C MET A 43 -6.79 -3.23 -10.48
N GLU A 44 -6.10 -3.87 -11.43
CA GLU A 44 -5.42 -5.14 -11.22
C GLU A 44 -4.00 -4.93 -10.66
N MET A 45 -3.43 -5.94 -10.00
CA MET A 45 -2.10 -5.85 -9.38
C MET A 45 -1.00 -5.36 -10.34
N CYS A 46 -1.02 -5.85 -11.59
CA CYS A 46 -0.04 -5.45 -12.60
C CYS A 46 -0.09 -3.94 -12.92
N GLU A 47 -1.29 -3.34 -12.88
CA GLU A 47 -1.46 -1.92 -13.12
C GLU A 47 -0.97 -1.10 -11.92
N ILE A 48 -1.26 -1.56 -10.70
CA ILE A 48 -0.76 -0.95 -9.47
C ILE A 48 0.77 -0.95 -9.46
N MET A 49 1.41 -2.08 -9.76
CA MET A 49 2.87 -2.16 -9.83
C MET A 49 3.46 -1.26 -10.92
N ARG A 50 2.78 -1.11 -12.06
CA ARG A 50 3.22 -0.18 -13.11
C ARG A 50 3.17 1.27 -12.62
N VAL A 51 2.08 1.67 -12.00
CA VAL A 51 1.91 3.03 -11.44
C VAL A 51 2.97 3.31 -10.37
N LEU A 52 3.22 2.35 -9.47
CA LEU A 52 4.27 2.45 -8.46
C LEU A 52 5.68 2.54 -9.06
N ALA A 53 5.94 1.86 -10.18
CA ALA A 53 7.23 1.91 -10.87
C ALA A 53 7.47 3.25 -11.60
N GLU A 54 6.39 3.92 -12.01
CA GLU A 54 6.44 5.24 -12.67
C GLU A 54 6.54 6.40 -11.67
N ASP A 55 6.11 6.21 -10.42
CA ASP A 55 6.20 7.23 -9.37
C ASP A 55 7.66 7.49 -8.95
N GLU A 56 8.09 8.74 -9.10
CA GLU A 56 9.47 9.16 -8.80
C GLU A 56 9.81 9.05 -7.31
N LYS A 57 8.87 9.31 -6.40
CA LYS A 57 9.11 9.20 -4.96
C LYS A 57 9.31 7.73 -4.57
N VAL A 58 8.47 6.84 -5.11
CA VAL A 58 8.61 5.39 -4.89
C VAL A 58 9.96 4.90 -5.43
N ARG A 59 10.32 5.30 -6.66
CA ARG A 59 11.62 4.96 -7.25
C ARG A 59 12.80 5.47 -6.42
N ASN A 60 12.71 6.69 -5.88
CA ASN A 60 13.76 7.29 -5.06
C ASN A 60 13.86 6.68 -3.65
N SER A 61 12.76 6.13 -3.12
CA SER A 61 12.76 5.39 -1.85
C SER A 61 13.28 3.95 -1.99
N LEU A 62 13.18 3.37 -3.18
CA LEU A 62 13.58 1.99 -3.48
C LEU A 62 15.00 1.85 -4.06
N VAL A 63 15.87 2.84 -3.86
CA VAL A 63 17.24 2.88 -4.43
C VAL A 63 18.06 1.60 -4.18
N LEU A 64 17.78 0.88 -3.10
CA LEU A 64 18.48 -0.35 -2.73
C LEU A 64 17.78 -1.65 -3.15
N LEU A 65 16.50 -1.61 -3.54
CA LEU A 65 15.67 -2.80 -3.74
C LEU A 65 14.78 -2.67 -4.98
N PRO A 66 14.85 -3.61 -5.94
CA PRO A 66 13.92 -3.58 -7.06
C PRO A 66 12.48 -3.82 -6.59
N LEU A 67 11.51 -3.14 -7.21
CA LEU A 67 10.08 -3.29 -6.88
C LEU A 67 9.60 -4.76 -6.93
N GLY A 68 10.23 -5.61 -7.75
CA GLY A 68 9.96 -7.04 -7.81
C GLY A 68 10.25 -7.80 -6.51
N ALA A 69 11.19 -7.32 -5.67
CA ALA A 69 11.45 -7.91 -4.35
C ALA A 69 10.31 -7.63 -3.35
N LEU A 70 9.47 -6.63 -3.64
CA LEU A 70 8.35 -6.20 -2.81
C LEU A 70 7.01 -6.67 -3.36
N HIS A 71 6.98 -7.45 -4.46
CA HIS A 71 5.75 -7.97 -5.06
C HIS A 71 4.89 -8.70 -4.02
N SER A 72 5.48 -9.63 -3.25
CA SER A 72 4.73 -10.40 -2.24
C SER A 72 4.10 -9.51 -1.17
N PHE A 73 4.79 -8.45 -0.75
CA PHE A 73 4.25 -7.48 0.21
C PHE A 73 3.09 -6.69 -0.39
N LEU A 74 3.28 -6.14 -1.59
CA LEU A 74 2.24 -5.38 -2.31
C LEU A 74 1.00 -6.23 -2.58
N GLU A 75 1.20 -7.50 -2.94
CA GLU A 75 0.13 -8.48 -3.15
C GLU A 75 -0.65 -8.75 -1.87
N GLU A 76 0.04 -8.91 -0.73
CA GLU A 76 -0.60 -9.05 0.57
C GLU A 76 -1.44 -7.82 0.93
N VAL A 77 -0.90 -6.62 0.74
CA VAL A 77 -1.60 -5.35 1.01
C VAL A 77 -2.84 -5.22 0.12
N TYR A 78 -2.70 -5.46 -1.18
CA TYR A 78 -3.82 -5.42 -2.12
C TYR A 78 -4.91 -6.43 -1.76
N ASN A 79 -4.53 -7.67 -1.44
CA ASN A 79 -5.49 -8.71 -1.05
C ASN A 79 -6.22 -8.35 0.25
N LYS A 80 -5.53 -7.76 1.24
CA LYS A 80 -6.15 -7.25 2.47
C LYS A 80 -7.17 -6.15 2.18
N LEU A 81 -6.87 -5.23 1.27
CA LEU A 81 -7.79 -4.15 0.89
C LEU A 81 -9.00 -4.68 0.12
N LYS A 82 -8.80 -5.65 -0.77
CA LYS A 82 -9.88 -6.26 -1.57
C LYS A 82 -10.78 -7.19 -0.75
N SER A 83 -10.21 -7.89 0.23
CA SER A 83 -10.92 -8.84 1.10
C SER A 83 -11.64 -8.16 2.28
N ASN A 84 -11.46 -6.85 2.50
CA ASN A 84 -12.17 -6.11 3.54
C ASN A 84 -13.29 -5.24 2.93
N PRO A 85 -14.50 -5.78 2.73
CA PRO A 85 -15.65 -4.98 2.29
C PRO A 85 -16.24 -4.08 3.41
N VAL A 86 -15.76 -4.17 4.66
CA VAL A 86 -16.35 -3.47 5.82
C VAL A 86 -15.68 -2.12 6.05
N ALA A 87 -15.74 -1.23 5.06
CA ALA A 87 -15.40 0.19 5.26
C ALA A 87 -16.07 1.15 4.26
N LYS A 88 -16.98 0.67 3.39
CA LYS A 88 -17.71 1.53 2.46
C LYS A 88 -19.13 1.90 2.90
N GLU A 89 -19.57 1.49 4.09
CA GLU A 89 -20.87 1.89 4.64
C GLU A 89 -20.72 2.60 6.00
N GLU A 90 -20.12 3.78 6.01
CA GLU A 90 -20.40 4.75 7.08
C GLU A 90 -20.07 6.17 6.62
N ASN A 91 -20.90 6.76 5.75
CA ASN A 91 -21.21 8.20 5.72
C ASN A 91 -22.28 8.54 4.66
N GLN A 92 -23.44 7.88 4.72
CA GLN A 92 -24.68 8.40 4.14
C GLN A 92 -25.82 8.21 5.13
N ASN A 93 -25.76 8.91 6.26
CA ASN A 93 -26.96 9.24 7.03
C ASN A 93 -26.62 10.26 8.11
N THR A 94 -26.74 11.55 7.80
CA THR A 94 -27.68 12.44 8.51
C THR A 94 -27.63 13.85 7.91
N ALA A 95 -28.79 14.51 7.93
CA ALA A 95 -29.06 15.91 7.57
C ALA A 95 -29.43 16.21 6.10
N GLN A 96 -30.51 15.59 5.63
CA GLN A 96 -31.53 16.30 4.85
C GLN A 96 -32.89 16.13 5.54
N ASP A 97 -33.13 16.90 6.59
CA ASP A 97 -34.50 17.25 6.99
C ASP A 97 -34.81 18.60 6.34
N VAL A 98 -35.42 18.52 5.16
CA VAL A 98 -35.87 19.67 4.38
C VAL A 98 -37.20 20.11 4.96
N ALA A 99 -37.23 21.39 5.34
CA ALA A 99 -38.40 22.20 5.65
C ALA A 99 -39.70 21.73 4.98
N ALA A 100 -40.69 21.41 5.81
CA ALA A 100 -42.10 21.39 5.41
C ALA A 100 -42.92 22.18 6.44
N VAL A 101 -43.06 23.48 6.19
CA VAL A 101 -44.16 24.29 6.73
C VAL A 101 -45.42 23.95 5.92
N PRO A 102 -46.56 23.63 6.55
CA PRO A 102 -47.85 23.81 5.91
C PRO A 102 -48.57 25.02 6.50
N GLN A 103 -48.88 25.97 5.61
CA GLN A 103 -49.94 26.96 5.81
C GLN A 103 -51.29 26.28 5.59
N ASN A 104 -52.18 26.32 6.59
CA ASN A 104 -53.57 26.82 6.52
C ASN A 104 -54.29 26.60 7.85
#